data_AF-A0A1F5EMS9-F1
#
_entry.id   AF-A0A1F5EMS9-F1
#
_cell.length_a   1.000
_cell.length_b   1.000
_cell.length_c   1.000
_cell.angle_alpha   90.00
_cell.angle_beta   90.00
_cell.angle_gamma   90.00
#
_symmetry.space_group_name_H-M   'P 1'
#
loop_
_entity.id
_entity.type
_entity.pdbx_description
1 polymer ?
#
loop_
_entity_poly.entity_id
_entity_poly.type
_entity_poly.pdbx_seq_one_letter_code
_entity_poly.pdbx_strand_id
1 'polypeptide(L)'
;MSPTVSKLISNMNQYIIFPIIDFLLVLAVLFFVWGLAEFIYNLSSGGDKDNKGKQHMLWGIIGLFIMVTARPIIKLVLNSFGIDTTPIDNAFILN
;
A
#
# COMPACT_ATOMS: atom_id res chain seq x y z
N MET A 1 -31.30 7.76 1.94
CA MET A 1 -30.23 8.76 1.70
C MET A 1 -30.32 9.19 0.25
N SER A 2 -30.27 10.50 -0.05
CA SER A 2 -30.50 11.02 -1.40
C SER A 2 -29.54 10.40 -2.42
N PRO A 3 -30.02 9.83 -3.54
CA PRO A 3 -29.19 9.12 -4.53
C PRO A 3 -28.09 10.02 -5.13
N THR A 4 -28.25 11.34 -5.07
CA THR A 4 -27.25 12.32 -5.52
C THR A 4 -26.00 12.32 -4.62
N VAL A 5 -26.18 12.21 -3.30
CA VAL A 5 -25.05 12.23 -2.33
C VAL A 5 -24.24 10.95 -2.45
N SER A 6 -24.90 9.79 -2.58
CA SER A 6 -24.23 8.51 -2.80
C SER A 6 -23.43 8.49 -4.12
N LYS A 7 -23.93 9.15 -5.18
CA LYS A 7 -23.22 9.26 -6.46
C LYS A 7 -21.95 10.10 -6.36
N LEU A 8 -21.99 11.22 -5.63
CA LEU A 8 -20.81 12.06 -5.40
C LEU A 8 -19.73 11.30 -4.63
N ILE A 9 -20.11 10.61 -3.56
CA ILE A 9 -19.18 9.81 -2.75
C ILE A 9 -18.59 8.65 -3.57
N SER A 10 -19.42 7.94 -4.35
CA SER A 10 -18.98 6.83 -5.19
C SER A 10 -17.98 7.29 -6.27
N ASN A 11 -18.24 8.42 -6.92
CA ASN A 11 -17.35 8.97 -7.94
C ASN A 11 -16.01 9.43 -7.35
N MET A 12 -16.01 10.08 -6.19
CA MET A 12 -14.76 10.46 -5.53
C MET A 12 -13.93 9.24 -5.13
N ASN A 13 -14.57 8.22 -4.56
CA ASN A 13 -13.87 7.00 -4.16
C ASN A 13 -13.26 6.27 -5.37
N GLN A 14 -14.02 6.15 -6.46
CA GLN A 14 -13.60 5.43 -7.66
C GLN A 14 -12.49 6.14 -8.45
N TYR A 15 -12.58 7.46 -8.63
CA TYR A 15 -11.68 8.19 -9.54
C TYR A 15 -10.53 8.90 -8.84
N ILE A 16 -10.58 9.05 -7.51
CA ILE A 16 -9.55 9.80 -6.77
C ILE A 16 -8.85 8.88 -5.77
N ILE A 17 -9.61 8.20 -4.91
CA ILE A 17 -9.02 7.43 -3.80
C ILE A 17 -8.25 6.21 -4.30
N PHE A 18 -8.87 5.33 -5.10
CA PHE A 18 -8.18 4.12 -5.58
C PHE A 18 -6.92 4.42 -6.42
N PRO A 19 -6.95 5.32 -7.42
CA PRO A 19 -5.77 5.63 -8.22
C PRO A 19 -4.62 6.23 -7.40
N ILE A 20 -4.92 7.06 -6.39
CA ILE A 20 -3.89 7.61 -5.50
C ILE A 20 -3.26 6.51 -4.64
N ILE A 21 -4.05 5.57 -4.11
CA ILE A 21 -3.52 4.43 -3.33
C ILE A 21 -2.64 3.54 -4.23
N ASP A 22 -3.05 3.28 -5.46
CA ASP A 22 -2.26 2.51 -6.44
C ASP A 22 -0.94 3.22 -6.76
N PHE A 23 -0.98 4.54 -6.96
CA PHE A 23 0.21 5.34 -7.21
C PHE A 23 1.17 5.36 -5.99
N LEU A 24 0.64 5.51 -4.79
CA LEU A 24 1.42 5.45 -3.55
C LEU A 24 2.01 4.07 -3.30
N LEU A 25 1.32 2.99 -3.70
CA LEU A 25 1.86 1.64 -3.64
C LEU A 25 3.10 1.50 -4.52
N VAL A 26 3.04 1.98 -5.77
CA VAL A 26 4.20 1.97 -6.68
C VAL A 26 5.36 2.76 -6.09
N LEU A 27 5.11 3.96 -5.57
CA LEU A 27 6.13 4.76 -4.90
C LEU A 27 6.72 4.03 -3.68
N ALA A 28 5.89 3.44 -2.84
CA ALA A 28 6.34 2.69 -1.66
C ALA A 28 7.24 1.49 -2.03
N VAL A 29 6.92 0.77 -3.12
CA VAL A 29 7.75 -0.31 -3.65
C VAL A 29 9.10 0.23 -4.12
N LEU A 30 9.14 1.37 -4.82
CA LEU A 30 10.40 2.00 -5.25
C LEU A 30 11.28 2.39 -4.05
N PHE A 31 10.70 3.02 -3.01
CA PHE A 31 11.42 3.35 -1.78
C PHE A 31 11.89 2.10 -1.02
N PHE A 32 11.08 1.03 -1.00
CA PHE A 32 11.46 -0.25 -0.41
C PHE A 32 12.67 -0.87 -1.11
N VAL A 33 12.67 -0.91 -2.45
CA VAL A 33 13.79 -1.45 -3.24
C VAL A 33 15.06 -0.63 -3.03
N TRP A 34 14.94 0.70 -2.97
CA TRP A 34 16.07 1.58 -2.64
C TRP A 34 16.65 1.27 -1.25
N GLY A 35 15.79 1.20 -0.22
CA GLY A 35 16.21 0.89 1.15
C GLY A 35 16.82 -0.50 1.29
N LEU A 36 16.32 -1.48 0.53
CA LEU A 36 16.90 -2.83 0.47
C LEU A 36 18.29 -2.82 -0.16
N ALA A 37 18.49 -2.09 -1.25
CA ALA A 37 19.80 -1.96 -1.89
C ALA A 37 20.83 -1.30 -0.96
N GLU A 38 20.45 -0.22 -0.27
CA GLU A 38 21.29 0.44 0.74
C GLU A 38 21.62 -0.50 1.91
N PHE A 39 20.65 -1.31 2.37
CA PHE A 39 20.87 -2.31 3.41
C PHE A 39 21.89 -3.36 2.99
N ILE A 40 21.75 -3.94 1.78
CA ILE A 40 22.67 -4.97 1.27
C ILE A 40 24.09 -4.42 1.11
N TYR A 41 24.23 -3.19 0.59
CA TYR A 41 25.52 -2.52 0.43
C TYR A 41 26.23 -2.29 1.77
N ASN A 42 25.48 -1.85 2.78
CA ASN A 42 26.00 -1.63 4.13
C ASN A 42 26.36 -2.96 4.84
N LEU A 43 25.60 -4.03 4.59
CA LEU A 43 25.90 -5.36 5.15
C LEU A 43 27.22 -5.92 4.60
N SER A 44 27.50 -5.69 3.32
CA SER A 44 28.71 -6.18 2.64
C SER A 44 29.99 -5.48 3.12
N SER A 45 29.85 -4.30 3.74
CA SER A 45 30.99 -3.47 4.20
C SER A 45 31.49 -3.80 5.61
N GLY A 46 30.95 -4.83 6.27
CA GLY A 46 31.58 -5.48 7.45
C GLY A 46 31.68 -4.64 8.72
N GLY A 47 30.74 -3.73 9.00
CA GLY A 47 30.80 -2.83 10.15
C GLY A 47 29.63 -2.98 11.12
N ASP A 48 29.95 -3.38 12.36
CA ASP A 48 29.12 -3.30 13.57
C ASP A 48 28.64 -1.85 13.95
N LYS A 49 28.60 -0.92 12.99
CA LYS A 49 28.50 0.53 13.26
C LYS A 49 27.17 1.21 12.94
N ASP A 50 26.28 0.65 12.15
CA ASP A 50 25.12 1.45 11.70
C ASP A 50 23.76 0.90 12.15
N ASN A 51 23.41 1.22 13.41
CA ASN A 51 22.01 1.27 13.84
C ASN A 51 21.13 2.09 12.87
N LYS A 52 21.71 3.05 12.14
CA LYS A 52 21.02 3.85 11.11
C LYS A 52 20.61 3.04 9.88
N GLY A 53 21.47 2.17 9.34
CA GLY A 53 21.15 1.32 8.19
C GLY A 53 20.05 0.29 8.50
N LYS A 54 20.08 -0.26 9.73
CA LYS A 54 18.99 -1.13 10.24
C LYS A 54 17.67 -0.37 10.39
N GLN A 55 17.71 0.90 10.83
CA GLN A 55 16.53 1.73 10.94
C GLN A 55 15.91 2.04 9.57
N HIS A 56 16.71 2.35 8.54
CA HIS A 56 16.19 2.55 7.17
C HIS A 56 15.54 1.29 6.60
N MET A 57 16.11 0.11 6.83
CA MET A 57 15.49 -1.17 6.48
C MET A 57 14.15 -1.37 7.19
N LEU A 58 14.07 -1.07 8.50
CA LEU A 58 12.86 -1.24 9.28
C LEU A 58 11.74 -0.32 8.79
N TRP A 59 12.03 0.94 8.48
CA TRP A 59 11.06 1.87 7.90
C TRP A 59 10.56 1.42 6.52
N GLY A 60 11.43 0.85 5.69
CA GLY A 60 11.03 0.25 4.40
C GLY A 60 10.09 -0.94 4.58
N ILE A 61 10.41 -1.87 5.50
CA ILE A 61 9.57 -3.05 5.78
C ILE A 61 8.22 -2.65 6.36
N ILE A 62 8.18 -1.69 7.29
CA ILE A 62 6.94 -1.18 7.88
C ILE A 62 6.07 -0.54 6.78
N GLY A 63 6.67 0.25 5.88
CA GLY A 63 5.95 0.86 4.75
C GLY A 63 5.35 -0.19 3.80
N LEU A 64 6.12 -1.21 3.44
CA LEU A 64 5.64 -2.31 2.60
C LEU A 64 4.53 -3.11 3.30
N PHE A 65 4.72 -3.43 4.58
CA PHE A 65 3.74 -4.17 5.37
C PHE A 65 2.41 -3.42 5.45
N ILE A 66 2.42 -2.12 5.74
CA ILE A 66 1.19 -1.31 5.81
C ILE A 66 0.44 -1.34 4.46
N MET A 67 1.15 -1.15 3.35
CA MET A 67 0.53 -1.10 2.01
C MET A 67 -0.01 -2.45 1.55
N VAL A 68 0.72 -3.55 1.79
CA VAL A 68 0.29 -4.91 1.43
C VAL A 68 -0.89 -5.36 2.29
N THR A 69 -0.93 -4.97 3.56
CA THR A 69 -1.96 -5.47 4.49
C THR A 69 -3.25 -4.63 4.47
N ALA A 70 -3.19 -3.36 4.08
CA ALA A 70 -4.36 -2.47 4.09
C ALA A 70 -5.54 -2.97 3.26
N ARG A 71 -5.33 -3.35 2.00
CA ARG A 71 -6.42 -3.81 1.10
C ARG A 71 -7.07 -5.12 1.54
N PRO A 72 -6.33 -6.20 1.85
CA PRO A 72 -6.95 -7.44 2.32
C PRO A 72 -7.65 -7.26 3.66
N ILE A 73 -7.12 -6.43 4.58
CA ILE A 73 -7.82 -6.09 5.83
C ILE A 73 -9.15 -5.40 5.53
N ILE A 74 -9.17 -4.39 4.67
CA ILE A 74 -10.41 -3.68 4.32
C ILE A 74 -11.41 -4.63 3.65
N LYS A 75 -10.96 -5.46 2.70
CA LYS A 75 -11.82 -6.48 2.06
C LYS A 75 -12.41 -7.47 3.08
N LEU A 76 -11.59 -7.93 4.02
CA LEU A 76 -12.00 -8.87 5.06
C LEU A 76 -13.03 -8.27 6.01
N VAL A 77 -12.84 -7.00 6.40
CA VAL A 77 -13.79 -6.26 7.23
C VAL A 77 -15.09 -6.03 6.46
N LEU A 78 -15.03 -5.57 5.21
CA LEU A 78 -16.22 -5.33 4.39
C LEU A 78 -17.02 -6.62 4.12
N ASN A 79 -16.34 -7.73 3.84
CA ASN A 79 -16.97 -9.03 3.67
C ASN A 79 -17.61 -9.53 4.98
N SER A 80 -17.00 -9.25 6.14
CA SER A 80 -17.59 -9.58 7.45
C SER A 80 -18.90 -8.82 7.72
N PHE A 81 -19.11 -7.68 7.07
CA PHE A 81 -20.37 -6.91 7.12
C PHE A 81 -21.31 -7.19 5.92
N GLY A 82 -20.99 -8.18 5.08
CA GLY A 82 -21.82 -8.57 3.93
C GLY A 82 -21.78 -7.57 2.76
N ILE A 83 -20.71 -6.79 2.62
CA ILE A 83 -20.53 -5.81 1.55
C ILE A 83 -19.69 -6.43 0.42
N ASP A 84 -20.28 -6.59 -0.77
CA ASP A 84 -19.58 -7.13 -1.94
C ASP A 84 -18.47 -6.18 -2.43
N THR A 85 -17.23 -6.68 -2.41
CA THR A 85 -16.02 -5.93 -2.79
C THR A 85 -15.53 -6.23 -4.21
N THR A 86 -16.37 -6.89 -5.03
CA THR A 86 -16.07 -7.21 -6.43
C THR A 86 -15.54 -6.01 -7.25
N PRO A 87 -16.00 -4.76 -7.07
CA PRO A 87 -15.44 -3.63 -7.83
C PRO A 87 -13.95 -3.34 -7.54
N ILE A 88 -13.42 -3.77 -6.38
CA ILE A 88 -12.02 -3.57 -5.98
C ILE A 88 -11.08 -4.59 -6.67
N ASP A 89 -11.59 -5.78 -7.02
CA ASP A 89 -10.81 -6.81 -7.74
C ASP A 89 -10.67 -6.48 -9.23
N ASN A 90 -11.72 -5.90 -9.81
CA ASN A 90 -11.81 -5.64 -11.24
C ASN A 90 -10.82 -4.56 -11.71
N ALA A 91 -10.42 -3.65 -10.82
CA ALA A 91 -9.50 -2.54 -11.12
C ALA A 91 -8.04 -2.99 -11.34
N PHE A 92 -7.67 -4.20 -10.94
CA PHE A 92 -6.31 -4.74 -11.05
C PHE A 92 -6.15 -5.86 -12.08
N ILE A 93 -7.25 -6.54 -12.44
CA ILE A 93 -7.21 -7.79 -13.20
C ILE A 93 -7.67 -7.61 -14.66
N LEU A 94 -8.32 -6.48 -15.03
CA LEU A 94 -8.85 -6.24 -16.38
C LEU A 94 -8.41 -4.89 -16.98
N ASN A 95 -7.10 -4.68 -17.08
CA ASN A 95 -6.49 -3.86 -18.12
C ASN A 95 -5.26 -4.56 -18.70
#